data_AF-A0A937EXA6-F1
#
_entry.id   AF-A0A937EXA6-F1
#
_cell.length_a   1.000
_cell.length_b   1.000
_cell.length_c   1.000
_cell.angle_alpha   90.00
_cell.angle_beta   90.00
_cell.angle_gamma   90.00
#
_symmetry.space_group_name_H-M   'P 1'
#
loop_
_entity.id
_entity.type
_entity.pdbx_description
1 polymer ?
#
loop_
_entity_poly.entity_id
_entity_poly.type
_entity_poly.pdbx_seq_one_letter_code
_entity_poly.pdbx_strand_id
1 'polypeptide(L)'
;MNNEEKKTDRYVESDSNPDPITGQPGAHPVGTGIGAAAAGTIGTVIGAAGGPVGAVVGAAIGSVVGGLTGKAVAESIDPTVEDNYWRENYASRPYITPDRTYDDYQHAYRTGYEGFSRHSSRPYSEVEPELKQHYETNYGASKVGWNQAKYAVQDAWDRVRNNTMSHDQEDYWRQHYATSPYYESGLTYEVYQPAYQLGYQGYSRYEGRPYEQVEPELRQEYERNYGSSNLGWEKAKYAVRDAWDRVKNAMHR
;
A
#
# COMPACT_ATOMS: atom_id res chain seq x y z
N MET A 1 -59.33 31.04 -5.97
CA MET A 1 -58.56 31.19 -7.21
C MET A 1 -57.09 31.17 -6.83
N ASN A 2 -56.43 30.07 -7.17
CA ASN A 2 -55.03 29.78 -6.87
C ASN A 2 -54.11 30.55 -7.85
N ASN A 3 -52.93 30.96 -7.40
CA ASN A 3 -51.83 31.31 -8.31
C ASN A 3 -50.51 30.82 -7.70
N GLU A 4 -49.95 29.79 -8.32
CA GLU A 4 -48.58 29.29 -8.14
C GLU A 4 -47.70 29.77 -9.30
N GLU A 5 -46.38 29.65 -9.10
CA GLU A 5 -45.26 29.70 -10.07
C GLU A 5 -44.77 31.11 -10.48
N LYS A 6 -43.47 31.41 -10.65
CA LYS A 6 -42.25 30.59 -10.77
C LYS A 6 -41.03 31.49 -10.51
N LYS A 7 -40.05 31.05 -9.71
CA LYS A 7 -38.76 31.73 -9.50
C LYS A 7 -37.76 31.15 -10.51
N THR A 8 -37.20 31.98 -11.40
CA THR A 8 -36.23 31.57 -12.43
C THR A 8 -34.81 31.58 -11.86
N ASP A 9 -34.21 30.40 -11.70
CA ASP A 9 -32.77 30.25 -11.45
C ASP A 9 -31.98 30.38 -12.76
N ARG A 10 -30.96 31.25 -12.75
CA ARG A 10 -29.95 31.36 -13.81
C ARG A 10 -28.87 30.31 -13.54
N TYR A 11 -28.76 29.33 -14.42
CA TYR A 11 -27.62 28.41 -14.46
C TYR A 11 -26.35 29.17 -14.86
N VAL A 12 -25.33 29.13 -14.00
CA VAL A 12 -23.94 29.40 -14.38
C VAL A 12 -23.39 28.07 -14.89
N GLU A 13 -23.18 27.98 -16.19
CA GLU A 13 -22.59 26.81 -16.84
C GLU A 13 -21.11 26.74 -16.45
N SER A 14 -20.75 25.73 -15.67
CA SER A 14 -19.38 25.46 -15.25
C SER A 14 -18.63 24.78 -16.40
N ASP A 15 -17.67 25.48 -17.00
CA ASP A 15 -16.74 24.97 -18.01
C ASP A 15 -16.00 23.74 -17.46
N SER A 16 -16.59 22.57 -17.71
CA SER A 16 -16.06 21.27 -17.36
C SER A 16 -15.32 20.80 -18.60
N ASN A 17 -14.02 21.05 -18.72
CA ASN A 17 -13.21 20.62 -19.87
C ASN A 17 -13.25 19.08 -19.96
N PRO A 18 -14.12 18.48 -20.80
CA PRO A 18 -14.38 17.05 -20.75
C PRO A 18 -13.33 16.31 -21.59
N ASP A 19 -12.98 15.11 -21.15
CA ASP A 19 -12.12 14.23 -21.94
C ASP A 19 -12.79 13.92 -23.31
N PRO A 20 -12.12 14.14 -24.46
CA PRO A 20 -12.74 14.00 -25.78
C PRO A 20 -13.17 12.58 -26.18
N ILE A 21 -12.74 11.55 -25.45
CA ILE A 21 -13.04 10.15 -25.76
C ILE A 21 -14.13 9.59 -24.83
N THR A 22 -14.20 10.08 -23.59
CA THR A 22 -15.04 9.49 -22.54
C THR A 22 -16.10 10.44 -21.96
N GLY A 23 -15.99 11.76 -22.19
CA GLY A 23 -16.98 12.74 -21.75
C GLY A 23 -17.09 12.94 -20.23
N GLN A 24 -16.12 12.46 -19.46
CA GLN A 24 -16.12 12.63 -18.00
C GLN A 24 -15.61 14.02 -17.58
N PRO A 25 -16.16 14.63 -16.50
CA PRO A 25 -15.66 15.88 -15.96
C PRO A 25 -14.20 15.74 -15.48
N GLY A 26 -13.31 16.64 -15.94
CA GLY A 26 -11.91 16.64 -15.54
C GLY A 26 -11.69 16.87 -14.04
N ALA A 27 -10.82 16.07 -13.43
CA ALA A 27 -10.47 16.19 -12.01
C ALA A 27 -9.51 17.36 -11.78
N HIS A 28 -9.89 18.28 -10.89
CA HIS A 28 -8.97 19.26 -10.31
C HIS A 28 -9.10 19.26 -8.78
N PRO A 29 -7.98 19.10 -8.04
CA PRO A 29 -8.00 19.27 -6.60
C PRO A 29 -7.83 20.76 -6.28
N VAL A 30 -8.92 21.42 -5.92
CA VAL A 30 -8.84 22.68 -5.19
C VAL A 30 -9.70 22.61 -3.94
N GLY A 31 -9.01 22.35 -2.83
CA GLY A 31 -9.25 23.01 -1.56
C GLY A 31 -10.49 22.61 -0.75
N THR A 32 -10.23 22.46 0.54
CA THR A 32 -11.14 22.54 1.70
C THR A 32 -11.85 21.25 2.13
N GLY A 33 -11.49 20.82 3.35
CA GLY A 33 -12.20 19.80 4.08
C GLY A 33 -13.60 20.25 4.50
N ILE A 34 -14.50 19.28 4.52
CA ILE A 34 -15.62 18.99 5.43
C ILE A 34 -16.29 17.78 4.78
N GLY A 35 -16.50 16.71 5.54
CA GLY A 35 -16.93 15.42 5.01
C GLY A 35 -18.29 15.44 4.30
N ALA A 36 -18.40 14.66 3.23
CA ALA A 36 -19.66 14.19 2.68
C ALA A 36 -19.51 12.70 2.34
N ALA A 37 -20.13 11.87 3.17
CA ALA A 37 -20.31 10.45 2.93
C ALA A 37 -21.36 10.24 1.83
N ALA A 38 -21.02 9.47 0.80
CA ALA A 38 -21.98 8.65 0.06
C ALA A 38 -21.24 7.53 -0.70
N ALA A 39 -21.58 6.29 -0.34
CA ALA A 39 -21.16 4.99 -0.91
C ALA A 39 -19.85 4.37 -0.37
N GLY A 40 -19.98 3.52 0.66
CA GLY A 40 -18.99 2.50 1.05
C GLY A 40 -18.50 2.58 2.50
N THR A 41 -19.11 1.85 3.43
CA THR A 41 -18.66 1.64 4.82
C THR A 41 -17.41 0.74 4.84
N ILE A 42 -16.27 1.12 5.43
CA ILE A 42 -15.80 0.92 6.82
C ILE A 42 -14.54 1.80 6.94
N GLY A 43 -14.51 2.94 7.64
CA GLY A 43 -14.22 3.04 9.08
C GLY A 43 -12.97 3.93 9.31
N THR A 44 -13.17 5.21 9.62
CA THR A 44 -12.12 6.08 10.21
C THR A 44 -12.63 6.65 11.53
N VAL A 45 -12.07 6.19 12.64
CA VAL A 45 -12.14 6.89 13.93
C VAL A 45 -10.71 7.27 14.29
N ILE A 46 -10.32 8.52 14.01
CA ILE A 46 -9.05 9.07 14.48
C ILE A 46 -9.33 9.72 15.83
N GLY A 47 -8.84 9.08 16.90
CA GLY A 47 -8.76 9.67 18.24
C GLY A 47 -7.50 10.53 18.34
N ALA A 48 -7.67 11.82 18.61
CA ALA A 48 -6.57 12.70 19.01
C ALA A 48 -6.34 12.59 20.52
N ALA A 49 -5.21 12.03 20.95
CA ALA A 49 -4.76 12.12 22.35
C ALA A 49 -3.21 12.00 22.49
N GLY A 50 -2.52 13.14 22.35
CA GLY A 50 -1.38 13.60 23.17
C GLY A 50 -0.06 12.80 23.29
N GLY A 51 1.05 13.38 22.79
CA GLY A 51 2.43 13.14 23.28
C GLY A 51 3.52 13.08 22.18
N PRO A 52 4.75 13.62 22.40
CA PRO A 52 5.80 13.63 21.38
C PRO A 52 6.48 12.27 21.27
N VAL A 53 6.63 11.80 20.03
CA VAL A 53 7.11 10.48 19.59
C VAL A 53 6.03 9.39 19.66
N GLY A 54 5.16 9.34 18.64
CA GLY A 54 4.12 8.33 18.46
C GLY A 54 3.89 8.04 16.97
N ALA A 55 3.77 6.76 16.63
CA ALA A 55 3.88 6.20 15.30
C ALA A 55 2.87 6.75 14.28
N VAL A 56 3.37 7.15 13.11
CA VAL A 56 2.57 7.26 11.89
C VAL A 56 2.46 5.86 11.31
N VAL A 57 1.45 5.10 11.73
CA VAL A 57 0.96 3.96 10.96
C VAL A 57 -0.03 4.54 9.96
N GLY A 58 0.43 4.77 8.74
CA GLY A 58 -0.36 5.37 7.67
C GLY A 58 -1.41 4.40 7.16
N ALA A 59 -2.69 4.69 7.42
CA ALA A 59 -3.82 4.14 6.70
C ALA A 59 -3.91 4.85 5.33
N ALA A 60 -3.33 4.24 4.30
CA ALA A 60 -3.62 4.59 2.92
C ALA A 60 -4.76 3.67 2.44
N ILE A 61 -5.99 4.16 2.56
CA ILE A 61 -7.18 3.50 2.01
C ILE A 61 -7.14 3.69 0.48
N GLY A 62 -6.94 2.61 -0.27
CA GLY A 62 -7.06 2.61 -1.72
C GLY A 62 -8.52 2.65 -2.16
N SER A 63 -8.85 3.51 -3.12
CA SER A 63 -10.17 3.56 -3.76
C SER A 63 -10.34 2.38 -4.71
N VAL A 64 -11.42 1.60 -4.58
CA VAL A 64 -11.77 0.53 -5.52
C VAL A 64 -12.52 1.11 -6.72
N VAL A 65 -12.05 0.88 -7.95
CA VAL A 65 -12.85 1.03 -9.17
C VAL A 65 -13.07 -0.35 -9.79
N GLY A 66 -14.33 -0.77 -9.86
CA GLY A 66 -14.72 -2.14 -10.23
C GLY A 66 -14.87 -2.41 -11.73
N GLY A 67 -14.72 -3.69 -12.10
CA GLY A 67 -15.12 -4.29 -13.38
C GLY A 67 -15.06 -5.82 -13.29
N LEU A 68 -16.21 -6.48 -13.46
CA LEU A 68 -16.45 -7.91 -13.18
C LEU A 68 -15.74 -8.89 -14.13
N THR A 69 -15.14 -9.94 -13.57
CA THR A 69 -15.20 -11.39 -13.95
C THR A 69 -13.83 -12.07 -13.78
N GLY A 70 -13.73 -12.95 -12.78
CA GLY A 70 -12.58 -13.84 -12.56
C GLY A 70 -11.54 -13.30 -11.57
N LYS A 71 -11.65 -13.67 -10.29
CA LYS A 71 -10.65 -13.56 -9.21
C LYS A 71 -9.42 -12.66 -9.51
N ALA A 72 -9.60 -11.36 -9.44
CA ALA A 72 -8.58 -10.42 -9.04
C ALA A 72 -9.30 -9.16 -8.57
N VAL A 73 -9.21 -8.87 -7.27
CA VAL A 73 -9.44 -7.50 -6.80
C VAL A 73 -8.31 -6.72 -7.43
N ALA A 74 -8.60 -5.95 -8.48
CA ALA A 74 -7.64 -4.97 -8.97
C ALA A 74 -7.61 -3.85 -7.93
N GLU A 75 -6.75 -4.00 -6.92
CA GLU A 75 -6.34 -2.88 -6.09
C GLU A 75 -5.70 -1.85 -7.03
N SER A 76 -6.42 -0.77 -7.33
CA SER A 76 -5.82 0.35 -8.05
C SER A 76 -4.89 1.06 -7.08
N ILE A 77 -3.59 1.08 -7.42
CA ILE A 77 -2.63 1.95 -6.75
C ILE A 77 -3.06 3.39 -7.04
N ASP A 78 -3.30 4.17 -5.99
CA ASP A 78 -3.55 5.60 -6.14
C ASP A 78 -2.21 6.34 -6.31
N PRO A 79 -1.92 6.93 -7.48
CA PRO A 79 -0.66 7.63 -7.73
C PRO A 79 -0.45 8.82 -6.80
N THR A 80 -1.53 9.46 -6.32
CA THR A 80 -1.47 10.61 -5.41
C THR A 80 -0.99 10.18 -4.03
N VAL A 81 -1.50 9.04 -3.55
CA VAL A 81 -1.08 8.46 -2.26
C VAL A 81 0.40 8.08 -2.31
N GLU A 82 0.83 7.43 -3.38
CA GLU A 82 2.24 7.05 -3.54
C GLU A 82 3.15 8.28 -3.72
N ASP A 83 2.78 9.27 -4.54
CA ASP A 83 3.55 10.51 -4.69
C ASP A 83 3.76 11.22 -3.35
N ASN A 84 2.67 11.38 -2.57
CA ASN A 84 2.73 11.99 -1.24
C ASN A 84 3.62 11.20 -0.28
N TYR A 85 3.47 9.87 -0.24
CA TYR A 85 4.34 9.03 0.59
C TYR A 85 5.81 9.24 0.23
N TRP A 86 6.15 9.18 -1.05
CA TRP A 86 7.54 9.35 -1.48
C TRP A 86 8.05 10.77 -1.23
N ARG A 87 7.22 11.79 -1.39
CA ARG A 87 7.58 13.18 -1.08
C ARG A 87 7.98 13.36 0.38
N GLU A 88 7.28 12.70 1.29
CA GLU A 88 7.55 12.75 2.73
C GLU A 88 8.74 11.88 3.14
N ASN A 89 8.97 10.76 2.45
CA ASN A 89 9.90 9.71 2.89
C ASN A 89 11.19 9.60 2.05
N TYR A 90 11.33 10.33 0.94
CA TYR A 90 12.51 10.16 0.08
C TYR A 90 13.81 10.52 0.81
N ALA A 91 13.81 11.62 1.58
CA ALA A 91 15.02 12.18 2.16
C ALA A 91 15.77 11.25 3.13
N SER A 92 15.08 10.26 3.72
CA SER A 92 15.68 9.27 4.60
C SER A 92 16.26 8.05 3.88
N ARG A 93 16.11 7.95 2.56
CA ARG A 93 16.51 6.76 1.81
C ARG A 93 18.02 6.79 1.54
N PRO A 94 18.70 5.64 1.70
CA PRO A 94 20.17 5.58 1.64
C PRO A 94 20.75 5.88 0.27
N TYR A 95 19.93 5.83 -0.79
CA TYR A 95 20.32 6.12 -2.16
C TYR A 95 20.07 7.58 -2.58
N ILE A 96 19.56 8.43 -1.68
CA ILE A 96 19.41 9.87 -1.95
C ILE A 96 20.75 10.56 -1.81
N THR A 97 21.12 11.35 -2.81
CA THR A 97 22.26 12.26 -2.68
C THR A 97 21.82 13.57 -2.02
N PRO A 98 22.59 14.12 -1.05
CA PRO A 98 22.17 15.29 -0.27
C PRO A 98 21.88 16.56 -1.09
N ASP A 99 22.39 16.66 -2.32
CA ASP A 99 22.20 17.78 -3.23
C ASP A 99 20.95 17.64 -4.12
N ARG A 100 20.19 16.55 -3.98
CA ARG A 100 19.01 16.26 -4.79
C ARG A 100 17.71 16.47 -4.03
N THR A 101 16.70 16.86 -4.78
CA THR A 101 15.34 17.11 -4.28
C THR A 101 14.42 15.93 -4.61
N TYR A 102 13.25 15.91 -4.00
CA TYR A 102 12.21 14.96 -4.35
C TYR A 102 11.88 14.99 -5.84
N ASP A 103 11.75 16.18 -6.42
CA ASP A 103 11.37 16.36 -7.83
C ASP A 103 12.40 15.72 -8.78
N ASP A 104 13.68 15.66 -8.38
CA ASP A 104 14.71 14.95 -9.15
C ASP A 104 14.51 13.43 -9.19
N TYR A 105 13.85 12.86 -8.16
CA TYR A 105 13.57 11.43 -8.01
C TYR A 105 12.11 11.04 -8.30
N GLN A 106 11.19 11.99 -8.37
CA GLN A 106 9.75 11.75 -8.51
C GLN A 106 9.44 10.77 -9.65
N HIS A 107 10.06 10.98 -10.81
CA HIS A 107 9.88 10.12 -11.98
C HIS A 107 10.40 8.68 -11.78
N ALA A 108 11.42 8.50 -10.93
CA ALA A 108 11.94 7.18 -10.60
C ALA A 108 10.95 6.43 -9.70
N TYR A 109 10.41 7.08 -8.67
CA TYR A 109 9.36 6.50 -7.84
C TYR A 109 8.11 6.16 -8.65
N ARG A 110 7.67 7.09 -9.51
CA ARG A 110 6.55 6.88 -10.42
C ARG A 110 6.73 5.68 -11.33
N THR A 111 7.91 5.55 -11.92
CA THR A 111 8.24 4.38 -12.75
C THR A 111 8.13 3.08 -11.97
N GLY A 112 8.53 3.07 -10.70
CA GLY A 112 8.42 1.89 -9.82
C GLY A 112 6.98 1.46 -9.56
N TYR A 113 6.16 2.35 -8.99
CA TYR A 113 4.79 1.97 -8.60
C TYR A 113 3.88 1.71 -9.82
N GLU A 114 3.99 2.50 -10.91
CA GLU A 114 3.26 2.23 -12.15
C GLU A 114 3.78 0.99 -12.87
N GLY A 115 5.07 0.68 -12.70
CA GLY A 115 5.67 -0.56 -13.14
C GLY A 115 4.99 -1.77 -12.51
N PHE A 116 4.81 -1.74 -11.18
CA PHE A 116 4.19 -2.85 -10.45
C PHE A 116 2.76 -3.09 -10.91
N SER A 117 1.94 -2.04 -11.08
CA SER A 117 0.57 -2.19 -11.62
C SER A 117 0.52 -2.93 -12.96
N ARG A 118 1.52 -2.73 -13.82
CA ARG A 118 1.56 -3.32 -15.17
C ARG A 118 2.14 -4.74 -15.19
N HIS A 119 2.95 -5.09 -14.19
CA HIS A 119 3.77 -6.29 -14.22
C HIS A 119 3.79 -7.06 -12.88
N SER A 120 2.73 -6.95 -12.08
CA SER A 120 2.64 -7.49 -10.71
C SER A 120 2.85 -9.01 -10.59
N SER A 121 2.70 -9.75 -11.69
CA SER A 121 2.93 -11.20 -11.75
C SER A 121 4.39 -11.61 -11.95
N ARG A 122 5.29 -10.67 -12.24
CA ARG A 122 6.70 -10.94 -12.54
C ARG A 122 7.60 -10.36 -11.44
N PRO A 123 8.73 -11.01 -11.12
CA PRO A 123 9.68 -10.47 -10.16
C PRO A 123 10.37 -9.21 -10.72
N TYR A 124 10.77 -8.29 -9.83
CA TYR A 124 11.45 -7.05 -10.21
C TYR A 124 12.64 -7.28 -11.15
N SER A 125 13.45 -8.32 -10.89
CA SER A 125 14.64 -8.64 -11.68
C SER A 125 14.34 -8.94 -13.15
N GLU A 126 13.16 -9.46 -13.47
CA GLU A 126 12.77 -9.74 -14.85
C GLU A 126 12.26 -8.50 -15.58
N VAL A 127 11.64 -7.58 -14.85
CA VAL A 127 11.02 -6.38 -15.41
C VAL A 127 11.94 -5.17 -15.36
N GLU A 128 13.01 -5.19 -14.56
CA GLU A 128 13.97 -4.10 -14.42
C GLU A 128 14.47 -3.57 -15.79
N PRO A 129 14.79 -4.40 -16.80
CA PRO A 129 15.19 -3.90 -18.12
C PRO A 129 14.08 -3.09 -18.82
N GLU A 130 12.82 -3.49 -18.66
CA GLU A 130 11.66 -2.80 -19.22
C GLU A 130 11.40 -1.48 -18.49
N LEU A 131 11.50 -1.48 -17.15
CA LEU A 131 11.39 -0.28 -16.32
C LEU A 131 12.52 0.71 -16.63
N LYS A 132 13.74 0.21 -16.85
CA LYS A 132 14.88 1.01 -17.31
C LYS A 132 14.57 1.70 -18.63
N GLN A 133 14.16 0.92 -19.64
CA GLN A 133 13.86 1.45 -20.95
C GLN A 133 12.74 2.49 -20.88
N HIS A 134 11.69 2.23 -20.09
CA HIS A 134 10.60 3.17 -19.86
C HIS A 134 11.10 4.47 -19.21
N TYR A 135 11.92 4.37 -18.17
CA TYR A 135 12.49 5.52 -17.47
C TYR A 135 13.39 6.36 -18.40
N GLU A 136 14.33 5.73 -19.11
CA GLU A 136 15.26 6.43 -19.99
C GLU A 136 14.54 7.06 -21.20
N THR A 137 13.48 6.44 -21.70
CA THR A 137 12.68 6.97 -22.81
C THR A 137 11.87 8.20 -22.40
N ASN A 138 11.22 8.18 -21.23
CA ASN A 138 10.32 9.26 -20.80
C ASN A 138 11.04 10.34 -19.98
N TYR A 139 12.12 9.98 -19.29
CA TYR A 139 12.79 10.80 -18.30
C TYR A 139 14.32 10.79 -18.45
N GLY A 140 14.85 10.44 -19.64
CA GLY A 140 16.29 10.41 -19.91
C GLY A 140 17.00 11.76 -19.75
N ALA A 141 16.26 12.87 -19.76
CA ALA A 141 16.77 14.21 -19.46
C ALA A 141 16.77 14.56 -17.95
N SER A 142 16.30 13.65 -17.08
CA SER A 142 16.30 13.85 -15.63
C SER A 142 17.72 14.00 -15.07
N LYS A 143 17.86 14.75 -13.96
CA LYS A 143 19.14 14.90 -13.24
C LYS A 143 19.61 13.61 -12.57
N VAL A 144 18.72 12.62 -12.45
CA VAL A 144 19.00 11.31 -11.88
C VAL A 144 19.00 10.28 -13.01
N GLY A 145 20.19 9.87 -13.43
CA GLY A 145 20.35 8.81 -14.41
C GLY A 145 19.98 7.43 -13.85
N TRP A 146 19.76 6.45 -14.73
CA TRP A 146 19.29 5.10 -14.36
C TRP A 146 20.09 4.45 -13.21
N ASN A 147 21.42 4.60 -13.22
CA ASN A 147 22.29 3.99 -12.20
C ASN A 147 21.92 4.38 -10.75
N GLN A 148 21.34 5.57 -10.57
CA GLN A 148 20.86 6.07 -9.29
C GLN A 148 19.33 5.90 -9.18
N ALA A 149 18.59 6.14 -10.27
CA ALA A 149 17.14 6.03 -10.29
C ALA A 149 16.64 4.62 -9.98
N LYS A 150 17.35 3.57 -10.42
CA LYS A 150 16.96 2.17 -10.23
C LYS A 150 16.68 1.80 -8.76
N TYR A 151 17.36 2.43 -7.81
CA TYR A 151 17.12 2.18 -6.39
C TYR A 151 15.79 2.77 -5.92
N ALA A 152 15.43 3.96 -6.40
CA ALA A 152 14.13 4.57 -6.12
C ALA A 152 12.98 3.85 -6.86
N VAL A 153 13.23 3.40 -8.10
CA VAL A 153 12.29 2.57 -8.87
C VAL A 153 12.00 1.27 -8.12
N GLN A 154 13.04 0.58 -7.66
CA GLN A 154 12.90 -0.66 -6.90
C GLN A 154 12.17 -0.42 -5.57
N ASP A 155 12.49 0.64 -4.82
CA ASP A 155 11.87 0.94 -3.53
C ASP A 155 10.36 1.23 -3.68
N ALA A 156 9.96 1.97 -4.73
CA ALA A 156 8.56 2.17 -5.08
C ALA A 156 7.85 0.88 -5.51
N TRP A 157 8.51 0.06 -6.32
CA TRP A 157 7.98 -1.24 -6.72
C TRP A 157 7.75 -2.14 -5.50
N ASP A 158 8.76 -2.31 -4.65
CA ASP A 158 8.73 -3.20 -3.49
C ASP A 158 7.72 -2.72 -2.46
N ARG A 159 7.58 -1.41 -2.25
CA ARG A 159 6.55 -0.86 -1.37
C ARG A 159 5.15 -1.30 -1.79
N VAL A 160 4.80 -1.10 -3.05
CA VAL A 160 3.47 -1.46 -3.54
C VAL A 160 3.27 -2.97 -3.50
N ARG A 161 4.26 -3.74 -3.97
CA ARG A 161 4.26 -5.20 -3.90
C ARG A 161 3.94 -5.67 -2.47
N ASN A 162 4.66 -5.13 -1.49
CA ASN A 162 4.48 -5.48 -0.09
C ASN A 162 3.11 -5.04 0.46
N ASN A 163 2.58 -3.89 0.04
CA ASN A 163 1.26 -3.43 0.45
C ASN A 163 0.15 -4.34 -0.10
N THR A 164 0.18 -4.67 -1.40
CA THR A 164 -0.81 -5.59 -2.01
C THR A 164 -0.72 -6.98 -1.41
N MET A 165 0.50 -7.50 -1.23
CA MET A 165 0.69 -8.79 -0.55
C MET A 165 0.15 -8.76 0.89
N SER A 166 0.34 -7.67 1.62
CA SER A 166 -0.15 -7.54 2.99
C SER A 166 -1.68 -7.60 3.04
N HIS A 167 -2.38 -6.91 2.14
CA HIS A 167 -3.85 -6.94 2.06
C HIS A 167 -4.37 -8.35 1.75
N ASP A 168 -3.79 -9.03 0.75
CA ASP A 168 -4.13 -10.41 0.41
C ASP A 168 -3.94 -11.38 1.59
N GLN A 169 -2.88 -11.19 2.39
CA GLN A 169 -2.63 -12.00 3.58
C GLN A 169 -3.63 -11.69 4.69
N GLU A 170 -3.94 -10.42 4.96
CA GLU A 170 -4.91 -10.03 5.99
C GLU A 170 -6.29 -10.62 5.72
N ASP A 171 -6.79 -10.49 4.49
CA ASP A 171 -8.09 -11.05 4.09
C ASP A 171 -8.11 -12.58 4.23
N TYR A 172 -7.04 -13.24 3.82
CA TYR A 172 -6.91 -14.68 3.97
C TYR A 172 -6.94 -15.10 5.43
N TRP A 173 -6.06 -14.55 6.26
CA TRP A 173 -5.93 -14.96 7.67
C TRP A 173 -7.16 -14.62 8.49
N ARG A 174 -7.82 -13.49 8.23
CA ARG A 174 -9.09 -13.12 8.86
C ARG A 174 -10.17 -14.19 8.66
N GLN A 175 -10.19 -14.83 7.49
CA GLN A 175 -11.16 -15.88 7.17
C GLN A 175 -10.73 -17.28 7.67
N HIS A 176 -9.42 -17.54 7.76
CA HIS A 176 -8.90 -18.90 7.98
C HIS A 176 -8.32 -19.16 9.37
N TYR A 177 -8.00 -18.13 10.17
CA TYR A 177 -7.30 -18.30 11.46
C TYR A 177 -7.98 -19.31 12.40
N ALA A 178 -9.32 -19.35 12.43
CA ALA A 178 -10.09 -20.24 13.29
C ALA A 178 -10.03 -21.72 12.86
N THR A 179 -9.50 -22.02 11.67
CA THR A 179 -9.31 -23.39 11.15
C THR A 179 -7.90 -23.91 11.40
N SER A 180 -6.98 -23.05 11.84
CA SER A 180 -5.59 -23.43 12.07
C SER A 180 -5.43 -24.37 13.26
N PRO A 181 -4.48 -25.32 13.24
CA PRO A 181 -4.27 -26.27 14.34
C PRO A 181 -3.90 -25.65 15.68
N TYR A 182 -3.40 -24.41 15.66
CA TYR A 182 -2.99 -23.63 16.84
C TYR A 182 -4.06 -22.63 17.29
N TYR A 183 -5.27 -22.70 16.72
CA TYR A 183 -6.39 -21.88 17.16
C TYR A 183 -6.87 -22.32 18.55
N GLU A 184 -7.09 -21.34 19.43
CA GLU A 184 -7.68 -21.55 20.74
C GLU A 184 -9.11 -20.99 20.76
N SER A 185 -10.05 -21.81 21.20
CA SER A 185 -11.47 -21.46 21.25
C SER A 185 -11.72 -20.17 22.04
N GLY A 186 -12.41 -19.22 21.42
CA GLY A 186 -12.81 -17.96 22.03
C GLY A 186 -11.83 -16.80 21.81
N LEU A 187 -10.68 -17.03 21.17
CA LEU A 187 -9.78 -15.96 20.74
C LEU A 187 -10.25 -15.39 19.40
N THR A 188 -10.15 -14.06 19.23
CA THR A 188 -10.52 -13.39 17.98
C THR A 188 -9.32 -13.25 17.05
N TYR A 189 -9.58 -12.92 15.79
CA TYR A 189 -8.52 -12.66 14.80
C TYR A 189 -7.54 -11.59 15.28
N GLU A 190 -8.02 -10.54 15.93
CA GLU A 190 -7.22 -9.39 16.37
C GLU A 190 -6.11 -9.81 17.35
N VAL A 191 -6.30 -10.91 18.09
CA VAL A 191 -5.30 -11.49 18.99
C VAL A 191 -4.17 -12.19 18.22
N TYR A 192 -4.50 -12.78 17.07
CA TYR A 192 -3.54 -13.44 16.17
C TYR A 192 -2.93 -12.49 15.13
N GLN A 193 -3.62 -11.41 14.79
CA GLN A 193 -3.26 -10.50 13.71
C GLN A 193 -1.79 -10.06 13.79
N PRO A 194 -1.25 -9.57 14.91
CA PRO A 194 0.15 -9.13 14.96
C PRO A 194 1.15 -10.25 14.63
N ALA A 195 0.80 -11.51 14.92
CA ALA A 195 1.65 -12.66 14.63
C ALA A 195 1.66 -12.97 13.13
N TYR A 196 0.49 -12.94 12.48
CA TYR A 196 0.40 -13.07 11.03
C TYR A 196 1.12 -11.93 10.31
N GLN A 197 0.89 -10.68 10.73
CA GLN A 197 1.55 -9.49 10.19
C GLN A 197 3.06 -9.61 10.23
N LEU A 198 3.61 -10.01 11.38
CA LEU A 198 5.04 -10.23 11.53
C LEU A 198 5.56 -11.34 10.60
N GLY A 199 4.79 -12.42 10.43
CA GLY A 199 5.18 -13.54 9.56
C GLY A 199 5.33 -13.13 8.10
N TYR A 200 4.31 -12.52 7.51
CA TYR A 200 4.35 -12.16 6.09
C TYR A 200 5.27 -10.95 5.80
N GLN A 201 5.33 -9.95 6.70
CA GLN A 201 6.29 -8.84 6.56
C GLN A 201 7.72 -9.31 6.76
N GLY A 202 7.93 -10.25 7.69
CA GLY A 202 9.22 -10.88 7.93
C GLY A 202 9.77 -11.54 6.68
N TYR A 203 8.94 -12.29 5.94
CA TYR A 203 9.38 -12.96 4.73
C TYR A 203 9.80 -11.96 3.64
N SER A 204 9.03 -10.89 3.43
CA SER A 204 9.43 -9.81 2.51
C SER A 204 10.74 -9.15 2.94
N ARG A 205 10.95 -8.91 4.24
CA ARG A 205 12.16 -8.25 4.77
C ARG A 205 13.42 -9.13 4.67
N TYR A 206 13.26 -10.43 4.84
CA TYR A 206 14.35 -11.40 4.89
C TYR A 206 14.27 -12.43 3.75
N GLU A 207 13.81 -11.99 2.58
CA GLU A 207 13.63 -12.83 1.40
C GLU A 207 14.93 -13.60 1.10
N GLY A 208 14.81 -14.91 0.84
CA GLY A 208 15.95 -15.80 0.60
C GLY A 208 16.65 -16.35 1.85
N ARG A 209 16.36 -15.84 3.06
CA ARG A 209 16.83 -16.47 4.32
C ARG A 209 15.84 -17.53 4.80
N PRO A 210 16.31 -18.64 5.39
CA PRO A 210 15.42 -19.62 6.01
C PRO A 210 14.80 -19.07 7.30
N TYR A 211 13.56 -19.46 7.59
CA TYR A 211 12.80 -19.01 8.77
C TYR A 211 13.58 -19.23 10.07
N GLU A 212 14.21 -20.39 10.20
CA GLU A 212 14.94 -20.79 11.41
C GLU A 212 16.11 -19.85 11.74
N GLN A 213 16.67 -19.16 10.75
CA GLN A 213 17.76 -18.20 10.96
C GLN A 213 17.27 -16.81 11.38
N VAL A 214 15.99 -16.50 11.18
CA VAL A 214 15.40 -15.17 11.48
C VAL A 214 14.38 -15.23 12.62
N GLU A 215 13.93 -16.42 13.00
CA GLU A 215 13.01 -16.64 14.10
C GLU A 215 13.44 -15.93 15.40
N PRO A 216 14.73 -15.93 15.81
CA PRO A 216 15.16 -15.21 17.01
C PRO A 216 14.92 -13.70 16.94
N GLU A 217 15.12 -13.08 15.77
CA GLU A 217 14.87 -11.67 15.53
C GLU A 217 13.36 -11.37 15.49
N LEU A 218 12.58 -12.20 14.80
CA LEU A 218 11.12 -12.09 14.77
C LEU A 218 10.53 -12.22 16.18
N ARG A 219 11.04 -13.15 16.99
CA ARG A 219 10.67 -13.29 18.40
C ARG A 219 10.87 -12.00 19.17
N GLN A 220 12.08 -11.45 19.11
CA GLN A 220 12.41 -10.23 19.85
C GLN A 220 11.54 -9.05 19.43
N GLU A 221 11.27 -8.92 18.13
CA GLU A 221 10.37 -7.89 17.59
C GLU A 221 8.94 -8.08 18.09
N TYR A 222 8.44 -9.32 18.06
CA TYR A 222 7.11 -9.65 18.54
C TYR A 222 6.93 -9.38 20.03
N GLU A 223 7.84 -9.89 20.86
CA GLU A 223 7.77 -9.75 22.31
C GLU A 223 7.90 -8.27 22.73
N ARG A 224 8.74 -7.50 22.03
CA ARG A 224 8.90 -6.05 22.26
C ARG A 224 7.61 -5.27 21.97
N ASN A 225 6.89 -5.62 20.90
CA ASN A 225 5.76 -4.83 20.42
C ASN A 225 4.40 -5.32 20.95
N TYR A 226 4.27 -6.63 21.21
CA TYR A 226 2.97 -7.29 21.44
C TYR A 226 2.97 -8.27 22.61
N GLY A 227 4.12 -8.58 23.21
CA GLY A 227 4.26 -9.68 24.18
C GLY A 227 3.40 -9.54 25.44
N SER A 228 3.00 -8.33 25.81
CA SER A 228 2.15 -8.07 26.98
C SER A 228 0.65 -7.93 26.68
N SER A 229 0.28 -7.66 25.42
CA SER A 229 -1.10 -7.31 25.03
C SER A 229 -1.78 -8.35 24.14
N ASN A 230 -1.03 -9.32 23.63
CA ASN A 230 -1.51 -10.36 22.71
C ASN A 230 -1.01 -11.75 23.14
N LEU A 231 -1.02 -12.71 22.21
CA LEU A 231 -0.46 -14.04 22.42
C LEU A 231 0.97 -13.95 22.93
N GLY A 232 1.34 -14.78 23.89
CA GLY A 232 2.76 -14.99 24.19
C GLY A 232 3.47 -15.62 22.98
N TRP A 233 4.78 -15.38 22.83
CA TRP A 233 5.57 -15.89 21.70
C TRP A 233 5.37 -17.40 21.43
N GLU A 234 5.29 -18.22 22.48
CA GLU A 234 5.12 -19.67 22.35
C GLU A 234 3.87 -20.07 21.57
N LYS A 235 2.82 -19.25 21.59
CA LYS A 235 1.61 -19.44 20.79
C LYS A 235 1.72 -18.70 19.45
N ALA A 236 2.22 -17.46 19.49
CA ALA A 236 2.32 -16.60 18.31
C ALA A 236 3.22 -17.18 17.21
N LYS A 237 4.32 -17.87 17.57
CA LYS A 237 5.30 -18.41 16.62
C LYS A 237 4.69 -19.34 15.56
N TYR A 238 3.60 -20.03 15.89
CA TYR A 238 2.89 -20.88 14.93
C TYR A 238 2.20 -20.04 13.86
N ALA A 239 1.48 -18.98 14.25
CA ALA A 239 0.85 -18.05 13.32
C ALA A 239 1.89 -17.27 12.48
N VAL A 240 3.01 -16.84 13.10
CA VAL A 240 4.14 -16.21 12.40
C VAL A 240 4.69 -17.13 11.31
N ARG A 241 4.99 -18.39 11.66
CA ARG A 241 5.51 -19.38 10.72
C ARG A 241 4.53 -19.68 9.59
N ASP A 242 3.25 -19.84 9.91
CA ASP A 242 2.21 -20.18 8.93
C ASP A 242 2.02 -19.04 7.91
N ALA A 243 2.00 -17.78 8.38
CA ALA A 243 2.03 -16.60 7.50
C ALA A 243 3.30 -16.55 6.63
N TRP A 244 4.47 -16.77 7.22
CA TRP A 244 5.74 -16.81 6.49
C TRP A 244 5.73 -17.86 5.37
N ASP A 245 5.39 -19.10 5.70
CA ASP A 245 5.39 -20.22 4.77
C ASP A 245 4.36 -20.02 3.65
N ARG A 246 3.21 -19.41 3.97
CA ARG A 246 2.20 -19.08 2.97
C ARG A 246 2.71 -18.08 1.93
N VAL A 247 3.41 -17.02 2.35
CA VAL A 247 3.99 -16.06 1.40
C VAL A 247 5.10 -16.71 0.58
N LYS A 248 6.00 -17.46 1.24
CA LYS A 248 7.05 -18.23 0.58
C LYS A 248 6.50 -19.12 -0.53
N ASN A 249 5.42 -19.84 -0.25
CA ASN A 249 4.78 -20.71 -1.23
C ASN A 249 4.05 -19.94 -2.35
N ALA A 250 3.64 -18.69 -2.12
CA ALA A 250 3.04 -17.84 -3.15
C ALA A 250 4.11 -17.24 -4.10
N MET A 251 5.33 -17.00 -3.60
CA MET A 251 6.42 -16.40 -4.39
C MET A 251 7.24 -17.42 -5.19
N HIS A 252 7.11 -18.71 -4.89
CA HIS A 252 7.78 -19.81 -5.61
C HIS A 252 6.87 -20.58 -6.58
N ARG A 253 5.67 -20.07 -6.87
CA ARG A 253 4.74 -20.62 -7.88
C ARG A 253 4.94 -19.95 -9.22
#